data_AF-A0A2G8PHU7-F1
#
_entry.id   AF-A0A2G8PHU7-F1
#
_cell.length_a   1.000
_cell.length_b   1.000
_cell.length_c   1.000
_cell.angle_alpha   90.00
_cell.angle_beta   90.00
_cell.angle_gamma   90.00
#
_symmetry.space_group_name_H-M   'P 1'
#
loop_
_entity.id
_entity.type
_entity.pdbx_description
1 polymer ?
#
loop_
_entity_poly.entity_id
_entity_poly.type
_entity_poly.pdbx_seq_one_letter_code
_entity_poly.pdbx_strand_id
1 'polypeptide(L)' 'MIVLDDDFNTFQHVTECLLKYIPGMTLPLARQLTVQVDAEGQAVVWVGPQEQAELYHQQLLREGLTMAPLEPA' A
#
# COMPACT_ATOMS: atom_id res chain seq x y z
N MET A 1 -2.82 -6.29 4.29
CA MET A 1 -2.74 -4.82 4.29
C MET A 1 -3.24 -4.29 2.96
N ILE A 2 -4.14 -3.32 2.99
CA ILE A 2 -4.87 -2.81 1.81
C ILE A 2 -4.60 -1.30 1.67
N VAL A 3 -4.21 -0.88 0.46
CA VAL A 3 -4.17 0.54 0.03
C VAL A 3 -5.49 0.85 -0.65
N LEU A 4 -6.06 2.01 -0.36
CA LEU A 4 -7.29 2.52 -0.96
C LEU A 4 -6.96 3.63 -1.94
N ASP A 5 -7.83 3.78 -2.95
CA ASP A 5 -7.76 4.88 -3.90
C ASP A 5 -8.20 6.20 -3.26
N ASP A 6 -7.63 7.31 -3.72
CA ASP A 6 -7.96 8.65 -3.27
C ASP A 6 -7.56 9.74 -4.30
N ASP A 7 -8.13 10.93 -4.15
CA ASP A 7 -7.90 12.06 -5.06
C ASP A 7 -6.62 12.88 -4.76
N PHE A 8 -5.82 12.47 -3.76
CA PHE A 8 -4.68 13.25 -3.27
C PHE A 8 -3.32 12.64 -3.67
N ASN A 9 -3.23 11.32 -3.68
CA ASN A 9 -2.00 10.58 -3.91
C ASN A 9 -1.82 10.28 -5.41
N THR A 10 -0.68 10.70 -5.97
CA THR A 10 -0.37 10.36 -7.36
C THR A 10 0.06 8.89 -7.50
N PHE A 11 -0.15 8.30 -8.68
CA PHE A 11 0.36 6.97 -9.03
C PHE A 11 1.85 6.79 -8.69
N GLN A 12 2.65 7.81 -8.99
CA GLN A 12 4.08 7.79 -8.73
C GLN A 12 4.35 7.72 -7.22
N HIS A 13 3.70 8.55 -6.42
CA HIS A 13 3.87 8.57 -4.96
C HIS A 13 3.50 7.23 -4.32
N VAL A 14 2.36 6.65 -4.71
CA VAL A 14 1.94 5.33 -4.21
C VAL A 14 2.99 4.27 -4.57
N THR A 15 3.43 4.23 -5.83
CA THR A 15 4.45 3.27 -6.30
C THR A 15 5.75 3.40 -5.50
N GLU A 16 6.23 4.63 -5.28
CA GLU A 16 7.47 4.91 -4.55
C GLU A 16 7.36 4.49 -3.07
N CYS A 17 6.21 4.75 -2.43
CA CYS A 17 5.97 4.32 -1.05
C CYS A 17 5.97 2.80 -0.91
N LEU A 18 5.35 2.08 -1.85
CA LEU A 18 5.36 0.61 -1.84
C LEU A 18 6.79 0.06 -1.98
N LEU A 19 7.61 0.63 -2.86
CA LEU A 19 9.00 0.21 -3.04
C LEU A 19 9.88 0.50 -1.83
N LYS A 20 9.62 1.61 -1.14
CA LYS A 20 10.41 2.07 0.01
C LYS A 20 10.14 1.24 1.26
N TYR A 21 8.88 0.87 1.52
CA TYR A 21 8.47 0.30 2.79
C TYR A 21 8.11 -1.18 2.76
N ILE A 22 7.74 -1.72 1.60
CA ILE A 22 7.33 -3.13 1.51
C ILE A 22 8.52 -4.01 1.13
N PRO A 23 8.97 -4.91 2.02
CA PRO A 23 10.10 -5.78 1.71
C PRO A 23 9.79 -6.69 0.52
N GLY A 24 10.75 -6.81 -0.39
CA GLY A 24 10.59 -7.65 -1.59
C GLY A 24 9.71 -7.05 -2.68
N MET A 25 9.21 -5.83 -2.51
CA MET A 25 8.48 -5.13 -3.56
C MET A 25 9.38 -4.79 -4.74
N THR A 26 8.90 -5.04 -5.95
CA THR A 26 9.60 -4.72 -7.20
C THR A 26 8.84 -3.64 -7.97
N LEU A 27 9.53 -2.85 -8.79
CA LEU A 27 8.88 -1.76 -9.54
C LEU A 27 7.73 -2.26 -10.44
N PRO A 28 7.85 -3.39 -11.17
CA PRO A 28 6.72 -3.91 -11.94
C PRO A 28 5.50 -4.25 -11.08
N LEU A 29 5.72 -4.91 -9.93
CA LEU A 29 4.64 -5.28 -9.02
C LEU A 29 4.00 -4.05 -8.36
N ALA A 30 4.81 -3.10 -7.91
CA ALA A 30 4.31 -1.86 -7.31
C ALA A 30 3.42 -1.09 -8.30
N ARG A 31 3.86 -0.94 -9.56
CA ARG A 31 3.05 -0.31 -10.61
C ARG A 31 1.76 -1.07 -10.88
N GLN A 32 1.81 -2.40 -10.95
CA GLN A 32 0.61 -3.21 -11.15
C GLN A 32 -0.40 -2.98 -10.01
N LEU A 33 0.07 -2.98 -8.76
CA LEU A 33 -0.78 -2.73 -7.58
C LEU A 33 -1.35 -1.32 -7.60
N THR A 34 -0.57 -0.30 -7.94
CA THR A 34 -1.08 1.07 -8.04
C THR A 34 -2.14 1.22 -9.13
N VAL A 35 -1.97 0.57 -10.29
CA VAL A 35 -3.01 0.53 -11.33
C VAL A 35 -4.26 -0.18 -10.81
N GLN A 36 -4.11 -1.24 -10.03
CA GLN A 36 -5.24 -1.93 -9.42
C GLN A 36 -5.97 -1.04 -8.40
N VAL A 37 -5.25 -0.25 -7.60
CA VAL A 37 -5.85 0.71 -6.66
C VAL A 37 -6.74 1.70 -7.42
N ASP A 38 -6.22 2.35 -8.47
CA ASP A 38 -6.99 3.32 -9.27
C ASP A 38 -8.20 2.67 -9.99
N ALA A 39 -8.03 1.46 -10.53
CA ALA A 39 -9.09 0.81 -11.31
C ALA A 39 -10.18 0.13 -10.45
N GLU A 40 -9.80 -0.45 -9.30
CA GLU A 40 -10.66 -1.26 -8.44
C GLU A 40 -11.02 -0.56 -7.11
N GLY A 41 -10.48 0.64 -6.87
CA GLY A 41 -10.63 1.42 -5.64
C GLY A 41 -9.76 0.94 -4.47
N GLN A 42 -9.12 -0.23 -4.57
CA GLN A 42 -8.25 -0.78 -3.54
C GLN A 42 -7.34 -1.90 -4.06
N ALA A 43 -6.25 -2.19 -3.35
CA ALA A 43 -5.43 -3.37 -3.61
C ALA A 43 -4.78 -3.93 -2.34
N VAL A 44 -4.67 -5.26 -2.26
CA VAL A 44 -3.87 -5.94 -1.23
C VAL A 44 -2.40 -5.82 -1.61
N VAL A 45 -1.64 -5.00 -0.88
CA VAL A 45 -0.23 -4.73 -1.20
C VAL A 45 0.76 -5.58 -0.40
N TRP A 46 0.30 -6.20 0.68
CA TRP A 46 1.13 -7.09 1.51
C TRP A 46 0.28 -8.04 2.37
N VAL A 47 0.80 -9.26 2.57
CA VAL A 47 0.20 -10.32 3.41
C VAL A 47 1.28 -10.97 4.26
N GLY A 48 1.00 -11.20 5.54
CA GLY A 48 1.92 -11.82 6.49
C GLY A 48 1.51 -11.58 7.95
N PRO A 49 2.41 -11.77 8.92
CA PRO A 49 2.14 -11.58 10.35
C PRO A 49 1.63 -10.18 10.69
N GLN A 50 0.70 -10.09 11.65
CA GLN A 50 0.05 -8.83 12.05
C GLN A 50 1.05 -7.78 12.55
N GLU A 51 2.02 -8.16 13.37
CA GLU A 51 3.04 -7.24 13.90
C GLU A 51 3.82 -6.51 12.79
N GLN A 52 4.15 -7.23 11.71
CA GLN A 52 4.81 -6.65 10.54
C GLN A 52 3.84 -5.79 9.71
N ALA A 53 2.59 -6.25 9.56
CA ALA A 53 1.56 -5.48 8.88
C ALA A 53 1.38 -4.11 9.56
N GLU A 54 1.31 -4.07 10.89
CA GLU A 54 1.17 -2.85 11.68
C GLU A 54 2.35 -1.90 11.47
N LEU A 55 3.58 -2.42 11.46
CA LEU A 55 4.77 -1.61 11.19
C LEU A 55 4.72 -0.95 9.81
N TYR A 56 4.46 -1.72 8.75
CA TYR A 56 4.42 -1.19 7.38
C TYR A 56 3.22 -0.27 7.17
N HIS A 57 2.07 -0.60 7.75
CA HIS A 57 0.86 0.21 7.69
C HIS A 57 1.07 1.59 8.30
N GLN A 58 1.70 1.66 9.49
CA GLN A 58 2.05 2.93 10.11
C GLN A 58 3.04 3.75 9.27
N GLN A 59 3.98 3.11 8.59
CA GLN A 59 4.93 3.80 7.71
C GLN A 59 4.23 4.40 6.49
N LEU A 60 3.36 3.64 5.83
CA LEU A 60 2.58 4.13 4.68
C LEU A 60 1.59 5.23 5.07
N LEU A 61 0.92 5.10 6.22
CA LEU A 61 0.07 6.17 6.77
C LEU A 61 0.84 7.47 7.00
N ARG A 62 2.10 7.39 7.47
CA ARG A 62 2.94 8.59 7.69
C ARG A 62 3.34 9.29 6.39
N GLU A 63 3.38 8.56 5.27
CA GLU A 63 3.58 9.13 3.93
C GLU A 63 2.28 9.68 3.31
N GLY A 64 1.15 9.58 4.03
CA GLY A 64 -0.13 10.12 3.61
C GLY A 64 -0.95 9.19 2.70
N LEU A 65 -0.59 7.90 2.59
CA LEU A 65 -1.40 6.95 1.82
C LEU A 65 -2.73 6.68 2.54
N THR A 66 -3.81 6.58 1.77
CA THR A 66 -5.10 6.13 2.28
C THR A 66 -5.07 4.61 2.42
N MET A 67 -5.25 4.12 3.65
CA MET A 67 -5.13 2.70 4.00
C MET A 67 -6.43 2.21 4.63
N ALA A 68 -6.83 0.98 4.29
CA ALA A 68 -7.91 0.33 5.03
C ALA A 68 -7.42 0.00 6.46
N PRO A 69 -8.32 -0.04 7.47
CA PRO A 69 -7.95 -0.51 8.80
C PRO A 69 -7.42 -1.94 8.73
N LEU A 70 -6.39 -2.24 9.53
CA LEU A 70 -5.95 -3.63 9.69
C LEU A 70 -7.02 -4.36 10.51
N GLU A 71 -7.66 -5.37 9.91
CA GLU A 71 -8.56 -6.23 10.65
C GLU A 71 -7.73 -7.13 11.58
N PRO A 72 -8.03 -7.19 12.89
CA PRO A 72 -7.47 -8.21 13.76
C PRO A 72 -7.99 -9.57 13.30
N ALA A 73 -7.09 -10.55 13.18
CA ALA A 73 -7.43 -11.93 12.85
C ALA A 73 -8.17 -12.63 14.00
#